data_AF-A0A7J3DJP4-F1
#
_entry.id   AF-A0A7J3DJP4-F1
#
_cell.length_a   1.000
_cell.length_b   1.000
_cell.length_c   1.000
_cell.angle_alpha   90.00
_cell.angle_beta   90.00
_cell.angle_gamma   90.00
#
_symmetry.space_group_name_H-M   'P 1'
#
loop_
_entity.id
_entity.type
_entity.pdbx_description
1 polymer ?
#
loop_
_entity_poly.entity_id
_entity_poly.type
_entity_poly.pdbx_seq_one_letter_code
_entity_poly.pdbx_strand_id
1 'polypeptide(L)'
;MPIGLIDEKRERELFEKLIAYYQKLYPDEIFDREEKILTNAEIGELYYTYPGEEQKATFDEYTREINEAITKRNYSTPIIILEKPGKMIILDGHRRVKVAYSRGMPWKAFVIKAHTKKEFGIEKLIEGKVKDLFLPISSKK
;
A
#
# COMPACT_ATOMS: atom_id res chain seq x y z
N MET A 1 -16.25 -5.22 -15.59
CA MET A 1 -14.80 -5.48 -15.60
C MET A 1 -14.14 -4.43 -14.71
N PRO A 2 -13.26 -4.80 -13.77
CA PRO A 2 -12.52 -3.82 -12.96
C PRO A 2 -11.70 -2.91 -13.88
N ILE A 3 -11.92 -1.59 -13.78
CA ILE A 3 -11.14 -0.59 -14.51
C ILE A 3 -10.06 -0.13 -13.53
N GLY A 4 -8.88 -0.77 -13.58
CA GLY A 4 -7.68 -0.17 -13.02
C GLY A 4 -7.44 1.19 -13.68
N LEU A 5 -6.90 2.19 -12.95
CA LEU A 5 -6.46 3.46 -13.57
C LEU A 5 -5.29 3.23 -14.55
N ILE A 6 -4.69 2.05 -14.52
CA ILE A 6 -3.68 1.53 -15.42
C ILE A 6 -4.08 0.10 -15.80
N ASP A 7 -3.74 -0.34 -17.01
CA ASP A 7 -3.93 -1.72 -17.45
C ASP A 7 -2.94 -2.68 -16.75
N GLU A 8 -3.25 -3.98 -16.75
CA GLU A 8 -2.45 -5.01 -16.07
C GLU A 8 -0.99 -5.06 -16.55
N LYS A 9 -0.74 -4.74 -17.83
CA LYS A 9 0.62 -4.72 -18.39
C LYS A 9 1.42 -3.60 -17.76
N ARG A 10 0.85 -2.39 -17.71
CA ARG A 10 1.50 -1.21 -17.13
C ARG A 10 1.69 -1.35 -15.63
N GLU A 11 0.75 -2.00 -14.94
CA GLU A 11 0.88 -2.36 -13.52
C GLU A 11 2.07 -3.30 -13.29
N ARG A 12 2.23 -4.34 -14.12
CA ARG A 12 3.38 -5.25 -14.06
C ARG A 12 4.70 -4.53 -14.35
N GLU A 13 4.77 -3.70 -15.38
CA GLU A 13 5.98 -2.94 -15.74
C GLU A 13 6.42 -1.98 -14.61
N LEU A 14 5.47 -1.33 -13.96
CA LEU A 14 5.75 -0.40 -12.86
C LEU A 14 6.31 -1.16 -11.64
N PHE A 15 5.78 -2.36 -11.39
CA PHE A 15 6.26 -3.24 -10.34
C PHE A 15 7.67 -3.78 -10.62
N GLU A 16 7.96 -4.22 -11.84
CA GLU A 16 9.31 -4.66 -12.25
C GLU A 16 10.34 -3.54 -12.10
N LYS A 17 9.98 -2.30 -12.46
CA LYS A 17 10.85 -1.13 -12.26
C LYS A 17 11.13 -0.85 -10.78
N LEU A 18 10.13 -1.01 -9.91
CA LEU A 18 10.31 -0.83 -8.47
C LEU A 18 11.24 -1.90 -7.89
N ILE A 19 11.06 -3.17 -8.25
CA ILE A 19 11.98 -4.24 -7.82
C ILE A 19 13.40 -3.95 -8.31
N ALA A 20 13.57 -3.62 -9.59
CA ALA A 20 14.88 -3.31 -10.14
C ALA A 20 15.54 -2.12 -9.42
N TYR A 21 14.75 -1.13 -9.02
CA TYR A 21 15.22 -0.01 -8.21
C TYR A 21 15.69 -0.47 -6.82
N TYR A 22 14.91 -1.26 -6.10
CA TYR A 22 15.30 -1.80 -4.78
C TYR A 22 16.52 -2.72 -4.88
N GLN A 23 16.59 -3.60 -5.88
CA GLN A 23 17.74 -4.46 -6.14
C GLN A 23 19.01 -3.63 -6.42
N LYS A 24 18.89 -2.50 -7.13
CA LYS A 24 20.01 -1.60 -7.38
C LYS A 24 20.50 -0.89 -6.11
N LEU A 25 19.58 -0.49 -5.23
CA LEU A 25 19.92 0.13 -3.95
C LEU A 25 20.51 -0.86 -2.95
N TYR A 26 20.06 -2.11 -3.00
CA TYR A 26 20.45 -3.18 -2.09
C TYR A 26 20.90 -4.42 -2.88
N PRO A 27 22.09 -4.38 -3.51
CA PRO A 27 22.55 -5.43 -4.41
C PRO A 27 22.77 -6.78 -3.74
N ASP A 28 23.06 -6.78 -2.43
CA ASP A 28 23.27 -7.99 -1.63
C ASP A 28 21.97 -8.65 -1.15
N GLU A 29 20.82 -8.04 -1.43
CA GLU A 29 19.50 -8.52 -1.00
C GLU A 29 18.77 -9.19 -2.17
N ILE A 30 18.12 -10.31 -1.91
CA ILE A 30 17.24 -10.96 -2.89
C ILE A 30 15.82 -10.56 -2.56
N PHE A 31 15.13 -9.94 -3.52
CA PHE A 31 13.73 -9.57 -3.39
C PHE A 31 12.83 -10.52 -4.17
N ASP A 32 11.95 -11.23 -3.47
CA ASP A 32 10.90 -12.03 -4.10
C ASP A 32 9.63 -11.22 -4.33
N ARG A 33 8.82 -11.70 -5.27
CA ARG A 33 7.50 -11.14 -5.61
C ARG A 33 6.40 -12.07 -5.17
N GLU A 34 5.38 -11.50 -4.53
CA GLU A 34 4.08 -12.17 -4.36
C GLU A 34 2.92 -11.22 -4.69
N GLU A 35 1.87 -11.75 -5.30
CA GLU A 35 0.57 -11.08 -5.39
C GLU A 35 -0.37 -11.68 -4.35
N LYS A 36 -0.96 -10.83 -3.51
CA LYS A 36 -1.85 -11.27 -2.43
C LYS A 36 -3.08 -10.37 -2.33
N ILE A 37 -4.22 -10.95 -1.94
CA ILE A 37 -5.38 -10.18 -1.48
C ILE A 37 -5.30 -10.09 0.03
N LEU A 38 -5.17 -8.88 0.57
CA LEU A 38 -5.14 -8.65 2.01
C LEU A 38 -6.55 -8.48 2.55
N THR A 39 -6.86 -9.17 3.63
CA THR A 39 -8.06 -8.96 4.43
C THR A 39 -8.00 -7.62 5.17
N ASN A 40 -9.14 -7.11 5.63
CA ASN A 40 -9.16 -5.88 6.42
C ASN A 40 -8.30 -5.96 7.71
N ALA A 41 -8.26 -7.14 8.34
CA ALA A 41 -7.41 -7.38 9.51
C ALA A 41 -5.91 -7.29 9.15
N GLU A 42 -5.49 -7.92 8.06
CA GLU A 42 -4.10 -7.83 7.57
C GLU A 42 -3.73 -6.40 7.17
N ILE A 43 -4.64 -5.68 6.51
CA ILE A 43 -4.47 -4.26 6.17
C ILE A 43 -4.25 -3.43 7.44
N GLY A 44 -5.00 -3.71 8.51
CA GLY A 44 -4.87 -3.03 9.80
C GLY A 44 -3.49 -3.20 10.46
N GLU A 45 -2.79 -4.30 10.18
CA GLU A 45 -1.46 -4.60 10.73
C GLU A 45 -0.30 -4.01 9.91
N LEU A 46 -0.57 -3.46 8.72
CA LEU A 46 0.45 -2.83 7.90
C LEU A 46 1.03 -1.60 8.60
N TYR A 47 2.35 -1.44 8.53
CA TYR A 47 3.04 -0.22 8.94
C TYR A 47 2.86 0.85 7.88
N TYR A 48 2.24 1.95 8.27
CA TYR A 48 1.97 3.09 7.42
C TYR A 48 3.13 4.08 7.48
N THR A 49 3.55 4.52 6.30
CA THR A 49 4.58 5.55 6.11
C THR A 49 3.91 6.81 5.56
N TYR A 50 4.37 8.01 5.92
CA TYR A 50 3.71 9.22 5.40
C TYR A 50 4.08 9.50 3.93
N PRO A 51 3.12 9.85 3.06
CA PRO A 51 3.39 10.21 1.68
C PRO A 51 3.91 11.66 1.58
N GLY A 52 5.19 11.89 1.91
CA GLY A 52 5.91 13.15 1.63
C GLY A 52 5.25 14.45 2.13
N GLU A 53 5.71 15.60 1.66
CA GLU A 53 5.25 16.95 2.06
C GLU A 53 3.83 17.32 1.55
N GLU A 54 2.89 16.37 1.47
CA GLU A 54 1.51 16.72 1.12
C GLU A 54 0.77 17.34 2.31
N GLN A 55 0.19 18.51 2.08
CA GLN A 55 -0.73 19.15 3.02
C GLN A 55 -1.95 18.24 3.24
N LYS A 56 -2.32 18.05 4.51
CA LYS A 56 -3.40 17.16 4.96
C LYS A 56 -4.75 17.38 4.23
N ALA A 57 -5.04 18.63 3.84
CA ALA A 57 -6.25 18.99 3.08
C ALA A 57 -6.28 18.32 1.71
N THR A 58 -5.17 18.37 0.97
CA THR A 58 -5.03 17.76 -0.36
C THR A 58 -5.11 16.23 -0.27
N PHE A 59 -4.55 15.65 0.80
CA PHE A 59 -4.63 14.21 1.05
C PHE A 59 -6.08 13.72 1.25
N ASP A 60 -6.90 14.45 2.00
CA ASP A 60 -8.31 14.08 2.23
C ASP A 60 -9.18 14.25 0.97
N GLU A 61 -8.94 15.29 0.16
CA GLU A 61 -9.64 15.48 -1.12
C GLU A 61 -9.37 14.33 -2.09
N TYR A 62 -8.10 13.96 -2.30
CA TYR A 62 -7.77 12.83 -3.16
C TYR A 62 -8.21 11.47 -2.59
N THR A 63 -8.26 11.33 -1.26
CA THR A 63 -8.85 10.14 -0.61
C THR A 63 -10.33 10.01 -0.97
N ARG A 64 -11.07 11.13 -1.01
CA ARG A 64 -12.48 11.15 -1.43
C ARG A 64 -12.63 10.73 -2.90
N GLU A 65 -11.78 11.24 -3.80
CA GLU A 65 -11.79 10.85 -5.21
C GLU A 65 -11.54 9.34 -5.41
N ILE A 66 -10.59 8.75 -4.67
CA ILE A 66 -10.35 7.30 -4.70
C ILE A 66 -11.57 6.54 -4.21
N ASN A 67 -12.22 6.98 -3.13
CA ASN A 67 -13.43 6.34 -2.63
C ASN A 67 -14.58 6.36 -3.67
N GLU A 68 -14.73 7.47 -4.39
CA GLU A 68 -15.68 7.56 -5.50
C GLU A 68 -15.30 6.65 -6.67
N ALA A 69 -14.03 6.59 -7.05
CA ALA A 69 -13.55 5.71 -8.11
C ALA A 69 -13.76 4.23 -7.78
N ILE A 70 -13.52 3.82 -6.54
CA ILE A 70 -13.79 2.44 -6.06
C ILE A 70 -15.28 2.12 -6.22
N THR A 71 -16.15 3.02 -5.75
CA THR A 71 -17.60 2.79 -5.72
C THR A 71 -18.23 2.84 -7.11
N LYS A 72 -17.76 3.74 -7.98
CA LYS A 72 -18.40 4.00 -9.29
C LYS A 72 -17.73 3.28 -10.47
N ARG A 73 -16.44 2.91 -10.36
CA ARG A 73 -15.62 2.44 -11.51
C ARG A 73 -14.98 1.08 -11.29
N ASN A 74 -15.29 0.39 -10.18
CA ASN A 74 -14.68 -0.89 -9.82
C ASN A 74 -13.15 -0.84 -9.82
N TYR A 75 -12.61 0.28 -9.31
CA TYR A 75 -11.19 0.55 -9.23
C TYR A 75 -10.51 -0.37 -8.21
N SER A 76 -9.48 -1.10 -8.64
CA SER A 76 -8.82 -2.14 -7.84
C SER A 76 -7.30 -2.15 -7.98
N THR A 77 -6.68 -1.01 -8.30
CA THR A 77 -5.21 -0.93 -8.43
C THR A 77 -4.55 -1.37 -7.11
N PRO A 78 -3.56 -2.27 -7.14
CA PRO A 78 -2.94 -2.78 -5.94
C PRO A 78 -2.19 -1.73 -5.13
N ILE A 79 -1.97 -2.05 -3.87
CA ILE A 79 -0.98 -1.39 -3.02
C ILE A 79 0.37 -2.10 -3.16
N ILE A 80 1.45 -1.43 -2.80
CA ILE A 80 2.79 -2.02 -2.80
C ILE A 80 3.30 -2.06 -1.38
N ILE A 81 3.71 -3.24 -0.94
CA ILE A 81 4.22 -3.46 0.41
C ILE A 81 5.61 -4.09 0.37
N LEU A 82 6.47 -3.69 1.31
CA LEU A 82 7.71 -4.36 1.64
C LEU A 82 7.43 -5.30 2.81
N GLU A 83 7.54 -6.60 2.58
CA GLU A 83 7.53 -7.61 3.63
C GLU A 83 8.97 -7.93 4.00
N LYS A 84 9.27 -7.86 5.29
CA LYS A 84 10.51 -8.37 5.87
C LYS A 84 10.18 -9.14 7.15
N PRO A 85 11.10 -9.92 7.74
CA PRO A 85 10.80 -10.73 8.91
C PRO A 85 10.19 -9.88 10.04
N GLY A 86 8.90 -10.11 10.31
CA GLY A 86 8.14 -9.44 11.36
C GLY A 86 7.56 -8.05 11.03
N LYS A 87 7.70 -7.54 9.80
CA LYS A 87 7.14 -6.23 9.40
C LYS A 87 6.64 -6.24 7.95
N MET A 88 5.45 -5.68 7.74
CA MET A 88 4.91 -5.34 6.41
C MET A 88 4.72 -3.83 6.34
N ILE A 89 5.44 -3.16 5.44
CA ILE A 89 5.52 -1.70 5.36
C ILE A 89 4.91 -1.24 4.04
N ILE A 90 4.06 -0.23 4.09
CA ILE A 90 3.47 0.36 2.88
C ILE A 90 4.52 1.19 2.16
N LEU A 91 4.74 0.88 0.88
CA LEU A 91 5.62 1.65 0.00
C LEU A 91 4.82 2.58 -0.93
N ASP A 92 3.68 2.10 -1.43
CA ASP A 92 2.78 2.88 -2.29
C ASP A 92 1.31 2.51 -2.05
N GLY A 93 0.42 3.44 -2.38
CA GLY A 93 -1.03 3.24 -2.29
C GLY A 93 -1.62 3.57 -0.93
N HIS A 94 -0.97 4.43 -0.16
CA HIS A 94 -1.38 4.90 1.17
C HIS A 94 -2.85 5.32 1.25
N ARG A 95 -3.33 6.10 0.28
CA ARG A 95 -4.74 6.52 0.22
C ARG A 95 -5.67 5.33 -0.03
N ARG A 96 -5.27 4.38 -0.89
CA ARG A 96 -6.04 3.14 -1.15
C ARG A 96 -6.11 2.29 0.12
N VAL A 97 -5.01 2.18 0.88
CA VAL A 97 -5.00 1.52 2.19
C VAL A 97 -5.98 2.18 3.15
N LYS A 98 -5.93 3.51 3.29
CA LYS A 98 -6.85 4.27 4.15
C LYS A 98 -8.30 3.98 3.77
N VAL A 99 -8.65 4.07 2.48
CA VAL A 99 -10.03 3.83 2.01
C VAL A 99 -10.43 2.37 2.22
N ALA A 100 -9.59 1.42 1.85
CA ALA A 100 -9.88 -0.01 1.97
C ALA A 100 -10.10 -0.41 3.44
N TYR A 101 -9.20 0.05 4.33
CA TYR A 101 -9.32 -0.17 5.76
C TYR A 101 -10.61 0.44 6.33
N SER A 102 -10.85 1.71 6.01
CA SER A 102 -12.00 2.47 6.52
C SER A 102 -13.35 1.87 6.08
N ARG A 103 -13.39 1.18 4.93
CA ARG A 103 -14.58 0.51 4.39
C ARG A 103 -14.69 -0.97 4.77
N GLY A 104 -13.73 -1.53 5.49
CA GLY A 104 -13.77 -2.95 5.84
C GLY A 104 -13.53 -3.88 4.65
N MET A 105 -12.98 -3.40 3.54
CA MET A 105 -12.86 -4.18 2.31
C MET A 105 -11.48 -4.82 2.15
N PRO A 106 -11.39 -6.03 1.54
CA PRO A 106 -10.11 -6.58 1.14
C PRO A 106 -9.49 -5.78 0.00
N TRP A 107 -8.17 -5.84 -0.14
CA TRP A 107 -7.45 -5.09 -1.19
C TRP A 107 -6.29 -5.89 -1.78
N LYS A 108 -6.10 -5.78 -3.11
CA LYS A 108 -4.98 -6.44 -3.80
C LYS A 108 -3.66 -5.74 -3.44
N ALA A 109 -2.62 -6.52 -3.21
CA ALA A 109 -1.27 -6.05 -2.89
C ALA A 109 -0.23 -6.76 -3.73
N PHE A 110 0.78 -6.01 -4.15
CA PHE A 110 2.06 -6.58 -4.54
C PHE A 110 3.02 -6.53 -3.36
N VAL A 111 3.57 -7.67 -3.03
CA VAL A 111 4.49 -7.87 -1.92
C VAL A 111 5.90 -8.01 -2.49
N ILE A 112 6.77 -7.08 -2.10
CA ILE A 112 8.22 -7.19 -2.27
C ILE A 112 8.75 -7.83 -1.00
N LYS A 113 9.21 -9.07 -1.07
CA LYS A 113 9.69 -9.83 0.09
C LYS A 113 11.20 -9.72 0.20
N ALA A 114 11.67 -9.14 1.29
CA ALA A 114 13.05 -9.19 1.73
C ALA A 114 13.22 -10.32 2.74
N HIS A 115 14.29 -11.11 2.59
CA HIS A 115 14.58 -12.24 3.48
C HIS A 115 15.43 -11.85 4.70
N THR A 116 15.89 -10.61 4.76
CA THR A 116 16.77 -10.12 5.82
C THR A 116 16.04 -9.21 6.80
N LYS A 117 16.57 -9.11 8.01
CA LYS A 117 16.11 -8.15 9.03
C LYS A 117 16.69 -6.74 8.83
N LYS A 118 17.43 -6.51 7.75
CA LYS A 118 18.11 -5.25 7.45
C LYS A 118 17.11 -4.10 7.42
N GLU A 119 17.59 -2.89 7.75
CA GLU A 119 16.81 -1.68 7.57
C GLU A 119 17.02 -1.10 6.18
N PHE A 120 15.93 -0.68 5.55
CA PHE A 120 15.90 -0.10 4.21
C PHE A 120 15.68 1.42 4.26
N GLY A 121 15.81 2.03 5.45
CA GLY A 121 15.64 3.47 5.67
C GLY A 121 14.18 3.92 5.71
N ILE A 122 13.29 3.24 4.98
CA ILE A 122 11.84 3.48 4.96
C ILE A 122 11.23 3.33 6.36
N GLU A 123 11.83 2.51 7.23
CA GLU A 123 11.39 2.30 8.60
C GLU A 123 11.38 3.58 9.43
N LYS A 124 12.25 4.55 9.10
CA LYS A 124 12.31 5.85 9.78
C LYS A 124 11.08 6.74 9.50
N LEU A 125 10.32 6.41 8.46
CA LEU A 125 9.13 7.15 8.04
C LEU A 125 7.83 6.51 8.57
N ILE A 126 7.92 5.44 9.36
CA ILE A 126 6.75 4.75 9.92
C ILE A 126 6.09 5.64 10.97
N GLU A 127 4.79 5.90 10.80
CA GLU A 127 3.98 6.64 11.77
C GLU A 127 3.26 5.73 12.76
N GLY A 128 2.93 4.51 12.35
CA GLY A 128 2.17 3.56 13.15
C GLY A 128 1.55 2.46 12.30
N LYS A 129 0.73 1.60 12.91
CA LYS A 129 -0.08 0.66 12.15
C LYS A 129 -1.33 1.34 11.62
N VAL A 130 -1.82 0.90 10.47
CA VAL A 130 -3.04 1.42 9.84
C VAL A 130 -4.22 1.49 10.81
N LYS A 131 -4.42 0.45 11.62
CA LYS A 131 -5.51 0.38 12.62
C LYS A 131 -5.40 1.41 13.75
N ASP A 132 -4.19 1.87 14.05
CA ASP A 132 -3.95 2.84 15.12
C ASP A 132 -4.10 4.28 14.59
N LEU A 133 -3.98 4.47 13.27
CA LEU A 133 -4.02 5.78 12.61
C LEU A 133 -5.38 6.13 12.00
N PHE A 134 -6.17 5.12 11.60
CA PHE A 134 -7.44 5.32 10.91
C PHE A 134 -8.57 4.60 11.61
N LEU A 135 -9.78 5.16 11.53
CA LEU A 135 -10.99 4.57 12.09
C LEU A 135 -11.90 4.06 10.96
N PRO A 136 -12.58 2.91 11.14
CA PRO A 136 -13.64 2.47 10.24
C PRO A 136 -14.74 3.53 10.13
N ILE A 137 -15.27 3.75 8.92
CA ILE A 137 -16.35 4.73 8.65
C ILE A 137 -17.60 4.43 9.49
N SER A 138 -17.83 3.16 9.86
CA SER A 138 -18.92 2.73 10.75
C SER A 138 -18.79 3.18 12.21
N SER A 139 -17.65 3.75 12.61
CA SER A 139 -17.38 4.17 14.00
C SER A 139 -17.84 5.61 14.29
N LYS A 140 -18.32 6.34 13.29
CA LYS A 140 -19.00 7.63 13.46
C LYS A 140 -20.51 7.38 13.57
N LYS A 141 -20.96 6.95 14.74
CA LYS A 141 -22.37 7.02 15.17
C LYS A 141 -22.48 7.95 16.35
#